data_AF-A0A8W8NR26-F1
#
_entry.id   AF-A0A8W8NR26-F1
#
_cell.length_a   1.000
_cell.length_b   1.000
_cell.length_c   1.000
_cell.angle_alpha   90.00
_cell.angle_beta   90.00
_cell.angle_gamma   90.00
#
_symmetry.space_group_name_H-M   'P 1'
#
loop_
_entity.id
_entity.type
_entity.pdbx_description
1 polymer ?
#
loop_
_entity_poly.entity_id
_entity_poly.type
_entity_poly.pdbx_seq_one_letter_code
_entity_poly.pdbx_strand_id
1 'polypeptide(L)'
;MSPATYFYFDQPYEPDFEERGLYWATRCLNSRTAFSFVPNHLYWNRGRTQDGGEMTDEILCTGGCPPLTQPQNIRGIQADLWTETIRTPQHLHYMLFPRFLAFAERAWHKASWEDLTDVAQRDKEQQKDWERFAAIVGKGELERLESEGVEYRLDPPGARFSNSILEINTVFPGLPTEYSLNQGASWEKYNPKITTKLSNASKILVRSSSFDGKRKSRVVSVENSN
;
A
#
# COMPACT_ATOMS: atom_id res chain seq x y z
N MET A 1 13.27 13.67 -10.40
CA MET A 1 13.00 13.83 -8.95
C MET A 1 12.84 12.44 -8.34
N SER A 2 13.57 12.14 -7.26
CA SER A 2 13.51 10.84 -6.58
C SER A 2 13.56 11.00 -5.05
N PRO A 3 12.53 11.58 -4.41
CA PRO A 3 12.46 11.67 -2.96
C PRO A 3 12.47 10.29 -2.32
N ALA A 4 13.40 10.06 -1.40
CA ALA A 4 13.52 8.79 -0.70
C ALA A 4 12.22 8.41 0.03
N THR A 5 11.52 9.37 0.64
CA THR A 5 10.26 9.13 1.36
C THR A 5 9.11 8.58 0.50
N TYR A 6 9.19 8.67 -0.84
CA TYR A 6 8.14 8.22 -1.75
C TYR A 6 8.59 7.22 -2.81
N PHE A 7 9.86 7.21 -3.21
CA PHE A 7 10.31 6.44 -4.37
C PHE A 7 11.59 5.61 -4.14
N TYR A 8 12.03 5.43 -2.90
CA TYR A 8 13.07 4.44 -2.57
C TYR A 8 12.39 3.11 -2.22
N PHE A 9 12.29 2.23 -3.22
CA PHE A 9 11.57 0.95 -3.15
C PHE A 9 12.40 -0.17 -2.52
N ASP A 10 13.50 0.15 -1.85
CA ASP A 10 14.17 -0.71 -0.88
C ASP A 10 13.59 -0.56 0.54
N GLN A 11 12.65 0.38 0.74
CA GLN A 11 11.99 0.59 2.03
C GLN A 11 10.77 -0.32 2.25
N PRO A 12 10.43 -0.65 3.51
CA PRO A 12 9.30 -1.51 3.86
C PRO A 12 7.96 -1.05 3.28
N TYR A 13 7.04 -1.97 3.01
CA TYR A 13 5.68 -1.61 2.62
C TYR A 13 4.83 -1.11 3.81
N GLU A 14 5.05 -1.68 4.99
CA GLU A 14 4.32 -1.35 6.21
C GLU A 14 5.29 -1.34 7.40
N PRO A 15 4.96 -0.64 8.50
CA PRO A 15 5.84 -0.52 9.66
C PRO A 15 5.78 -1.77 10.55
N ASP A 16 6.07 -2.94 9.96
CA ASP A 16 6.08 -4.25 10.62
C ASP A 16 7.54 -4.78 10.72
N PHE A 17 7.85 -5.52 11.78
CA PHE A 17 9.20 -6.05 11.98
C PHE A 17 9.52 -7.22 11.03
N GLU A 18 8.50 -7.88 10.50
CA GLU A 18 8.64 -8.97 9.52
C GLU A 18 8.82 -8.45 8.09
N GLU A 19 8.61 -7.15 7.85
CA GLU A 19 8.78 -6.55 6.53
C GLU A 19 10.25 -6.39 6.14
N ARG A 20 10.51 -6.55 4.84
CA ARG A 20 11.85 -6.35 4.27
C ARG A 20 12.08 -4.86 4.00
N GLY A 21 13.30 -4.40 4.28
CA GLY A 21 13.80 -3.13 3.78
C GLY A 21 14.56 -2.31 4.81
N LEU A 22 15.41 -1.40 4.33
CA LEU A 22 15.99 -0.35 5.17
C LEU A 22 14.97 0.78 5.30
N TYR A 23 15.03 1.58 6.36
CA TYR A 23 13.97 2.56 6.65
C TYR A 23 14.53 3.89 7.14
N TRP A 24 15.69 4.29 6.61
CA TRP A 24 16.38 5.51 7.04
C TRP A 24 15.58 6.78 6.68
N ALA A 25 14.78 6.76 5.60
CA ALA A 25 14.03 7.93 5.14
C ALA A 25 12.56 7.92 5.60
N THR A 26 11.88 6.78 5.51
CA THR A 26 10.51 6.58 5.99
C THR A 26 10.35 5.18 6.58
N ARG A 27 9.44 5.04 7.54
CA ARG A 27 9.17 3.75 8.18
C ARG A 27 8.44 2.78 7.24
N CYS A 28 7.68 3.31 6.29
CA CYS A 28 6.96 2.52 5.31
C CYS A 28 6.62 3.33 4.05
N LEU A 29 6.52 2.65 2.92
CA LEU A 29 6.19 3.16 1.60
C LEU A 29 5.39 2.10 0.86
N ASN A 30 4.06 2.15 0.97
CA ASN A 30 3.18 1.24 0.25
C ASN A 30 2.75 1.83 -1.10
N SER A 31 1.99 1.06 -1.87
CA SER A 31 1.44 1.46 -3.16
C SER A 31 0.57 2.71 -3.09
N ARG A 32 -0.15 2.94 -1.98
CA ARG A 32 -0.96 4.14 -1.78
C ARG A 32 -0.11 5.37 -1.57
N THR A 33 0.96 5.27 -0.77
CA THR A 33 1.95 6.34 -0.60
C THR A 33 2.61 6.70 -1.93
N ALA A 34 3.06 5.71 -2.71
CA ALA A 34 3.64 5.96 -4.03
C ALA A 34 2.64 6.65 -4.99
N PHE A 35 1.36 6.23 -4.95
CA PHE A 35 0.29 6.82 -5.77
C PHE A 35 -0.06 8.26 -5.39
N SER A 36 0.07 8.62 -4.12
CA SER A 36 -0.39 9.91 -3.61
C SER A 36 0.58 11.07 -3.87
N PHE A 37 1.73 10.80 -4.50
CA PHE A 37 2.78 11.80 -4.68
C PHE A 37 2.39 12.88 -5.69
N VAL A 38 2.63 14.15 -5.35
CA VAL A 38 2.35 15.35 -6.16
C VAL A 38 3.67 16.04 -6.51
N PRO A 39 4.21 15.85 -7.73
CA PRO A 39 5.49 16.41 -8.14
C PRO A 39 5.59 17.94 -8.04
N ASN A 40 4.54 18.66 -8.42
CA ASN A 40 4.55 20.11 -8.49
C ASN A 40 4.26 20.80 -7.15
N HIS A 41 3.84 20.04 -6.13
CA HIS A 41 3.51 20.56 -4.81
C HIS A 41 4.22 19.75 -3.73
N LEU A 42 5.55 19.89 -3.65
CA LEU A 42 6.41 19.10 -2.76
C LEU A 42 5.90 19.06 -1.31
N TYR A 43 5.50 20.21 -0.75
CA TYR A 43 5.03 20.30 0.64
C TYR A 43 3.65 19.69 0.88
N TRP A 44 2.87 19.36 -0.16
CA TRP A 44 1.62 18.62 0.03
C TRP A 44 1.87 17.14 0.30
N ASN A 45 3.06 16.65 -0.05
CA ASN A 45 3.53 15.28 0.21
C ASN A 45 4.11 15.12 1.63
N ARG A 46 3.63 15.93 2.59
CA ARG A 46 4.12 15.86 3.96
C ARG A 46 3.62 14.59 4.63
N GLY A 47 4.53 13.90 5.31
CA GLY A 47 4.20 12.73 6.12
C GLY A 47 3.70 13.11 7.50
N ARG A 48 3.91 12.19 8.45
CA ARG A 48 3.73 12.43 9.88
C ARG A 48 5.09 12.56 10.55
N THR A 49 5.13 13.14 11.74
CA THR A 49 6.32 13.16 12.58
C THR A 49 6.65 11.74 13.09
N GLN A 50 7.86 11.55 13.64
CA GLN A 50 8.33 10.22 14.09
C GLN A 50 7.43 9.60 15.18
N ASP A 51 6.81 10.42 16.01
CA ASP A 51 5.84 10.05 17.05
C ASP A 51 4.39 9.95 16.53
N GLY A 52 4.16 10.13 15.23
CA GLY A 52 2.86 9.99 14.59
C GLY A 52 1.97 11.25 14.61
N GLY A 53 2.52 12.37 15.08
CA GLY A 53 1.91 13.70 15.04
C GLY A 53 1.83 14.30 13.64
N GLU A 54 1.15 15.44 13.55
CA GLU A 54 0.99 16.17 12.29
C GLU A 54 2.28 16.90 11.91
N MET A 55 2.64 16.83 10.63
CA MET A 55 3.78 17.56 10.08
C MET A 55 3.32 18.95 9.63
N THR A 56 3.55 19.98 10.44
CA THR A 56 3.13 21.36 10.12
C THR A 56 4.17 22.10 9.28
N ASP A 57 3.79 23.28 8.74
CA ASP A 57 4.71 24.14 7.98
C ASP A 57 5.87 24.62 8.86
N GLU A 58 5.62 24.89 10.15
CA GLU A 58 6.67 25.33 11.08
C GLU A 58 7.78 24.28 11.23
N ILE A 59 7.41 23.00 11.19
CA ILE A 59 8.33 21.86 11.28
C ILE A 59 9.09 21.68 9.95
N LEU A 60 8.40 21.75 8.82
CA LEU A 60 8.98 21.47 7.49
C LEU A 60 9.86 22.61 6.97
N CYS A 61 9.44 23.84 7.19
CA CYS A 61 9.97 25.02 6.52
C CYS A 61 9.90 26.24 7.46
N THR A 62 10.74 26.23 8.50
CA THR A 62 10.86 27.35 9.43
C THR A 62 11.15 28.66 8.68
N GLY A 63 10.22 29.62 8.74
CA GLY A 63 10.30 30.88 7.97
C GLY A 63 9.43 30.92 6.71
N GLY A 64 8.63 29.87 6.44
CA GLY A 64 7.68 29.79 5.34
C GLY A 64 8.17 28.88 4.22
N CYS A 65 7.27 28.07 3.65
CA CYS A 65 7.58 27.12 2.59
C CYS A 65 7.79 27.85 1.25
N PRO A 66 9.00 27.77 0.65
CA PRO A 66 9.28 28.39 -0.64
C PRO A 66 8.34 27.87 -1.75
N PRO A 67 7.69 28.75 -2.53
CA PRO A 67 6.84 28.30 -3.63
C PRO A 67 7.67 27.73 -4.78
N LEU A 68 7.09 26.79 -5.54
CA LEU A 68 7.69 26.33 -6.79
C LEU A 68 7.52 27.41 -7.87
N THR A 69 8.63 28.01 -8.31
CA THR A 69 8.61 29.12 -9.28
C THR A 69 8.86 28.70 -10.73
N GLN A 70 9.50 27.54 -10.95
CA GLN A 70 9.88 27.06 -12.28
C GLN A 70 9.54 25.55 -12.43
N PRO A 71 8.26 25.19 -12.51
CA PRO A 71 7.82 23.78 -12.57
C PRO A 71 8.38 23.02 -13.78
N GLN A 72 8.67 23.70 -14.89
CA GLN A 72 9.25 23.10 -16.09
C GLN A 72 10.66 22.52 -15.89
N ASN A 73 11.33 22.85 -14.77
CA ASN A 73 12.60 22.23 -14.41
C ASN A 73 12.43 20.82 -13.83
N ILE A 74 11.22 20.45 -13.41
CA ILE A 74 10.88 19.09 -13.01
C ILE A 74 10.61 18.27 -14.28
N ARG A 75 11.65 17.62 -14.79
CA ARG A 75 11.57 16.81 -16.04
C ARG A 75 10.83 15.49 -15.88
N GLY A 76 10.71 14.99 -14.64
CA GLY A 76 10.07 13.72 -14.35
C GLY A 76 10.41 13.20 -12.95
N ILE A 77 9.83 12.05 -12.62
CA ILE A 77 10.08 11.31 -11.38
C ILE A 77 10.81 9.99 -11.66
N GLN A 78 11.51 9.49 -10.66
CA GLN A 78 12.27 8.24 -10.74
C GLN A 78 12.09 7.45 -9.43
N ALA A 79 11.91 6.13 -9.58
CA ALA A 79 11.95 5.19 -8.48
C ALA A 79 13.29 4.46 -8.46
N ASP A 80 13.86 4.38 -7.27
CA ASP A 80 15.17 3.80 -6.99
C ASP A 80 14.98 2.51 -6.18
N LEU A 81 15.75 1.48 -6.51
CA LEU A 81 15.77 0.22 -5.78
C LEU A 81 17.21 -0.10 -5.38
N TRP A 82 17.55 0.21 -4.14
CA TRP A 82 18.83 -0.18 -3.55
C TRP A 82 18.78 -1.66 -3.11
N THR A 83 19.90 -2.36 -3.24
CA THR A 83 19.92 -3.83 -3.23
C THR A 83 20.66 -4.45 -2.04
N GLU A 84 21.01 -3.68 -1.01
CA GLU A 84 21.74 -4.13 0.18
C GLU A 84 21.10 -5.36 0.84
N THR A 85 19.76 -5.39 0.88
CA THR A 85 18.99 -6.51 1.45
C THR A 85 18.33 -7.39 0.37
N ILE A 86 18.50 -7.09 -0.91
CA ILE A 86 17.84 -7.75 -2.04
C ILE A 86 18.79 -8.75 -2.69
N ARG A 87 18.77 -9.97 -2.15
CA ARG A 87 19.71 -11.05 -2.53
C ARG A 87 19.20 -12.03 -3.59
N THR A 88 17.93 -11.95 -3.97
CA THR A 88 17.29 -12.89 -4.91
C THR A 88 16.33 -12.15 -5.85
N PRO A 89 16.02 -12.70 -7.04
CA PRO A 89 14.98 -12.15 -7.92
C PRO A 89 13.61 -12.02 -7.23
N GLN A 90 13.27 -12.97 -6.34
CA GLN A 90 12.07 -12.93 -5.51
C GLN A 90 12.02 -11.68 -4.64
N HIS A 91 13.14 -11.34 -3.98
CA HIS A 91 13.20 -10.13 -3.17
C HIS A 91 13.03 -8.88 -4.04
N LEU A 92 13.58 -8.87 -5.25
CA LEU A 92 13.41 -7.76 -6.19
C LEU A 92 11.93 -7.60 -6.56
N HIS A 93 11.26 -8.69 -6.97
CA HIS A 93 9.84 -8.67 -7.31
C HIS A 93 8.97 -8.21 -6.14
N TYR A 94 9.23 -8.74 -4.94
CA TYR A 94 8.53 -8.37 -3.71
C TYR A 94 8.66 -6.88 -3.42
N MET A 95 9.89 -6.35 -3.46
CA MET A 95 10.17 -4.95 -3.13
C MET A 95 9.65 -3.98 -4.20
N LEU A 96 9.57 -4.40 -5.47
CA LEU A 96 9.15 -3.55 -6.57
C LEU A 96 7.62 -3.57 -6.78
N PHE A 97 7.00 -4.74 -6.74
CA PHE A 97 5.58 -4.90 -7.07
C PHE A 97 4.73 -5.22 -5.83
N PRO A 98 3.54 -4.60 -5.70
CA PRO A 98 2.82 -3.85 -6.75
C PRO A 98 3.03 -2.33 -6.77
N ARG A 99 3.80 -1.74 -5.85
CA ARG A 99 3.92 -0.27 -5.75
C ARG A 99 4.52 0.42 -6.98
N PHE A 100 5.30 -0.31 -7.78
CA PHE A 100 5.81 0.20 -9.05
C PHE A 100 4.71 0.50 -10.06
N LEU A 101 3.56 -0.18 -10.02
CA LEU A 101 2.39 0.19 -10.83
C LEU A 101 1.86 1.58 -10.43
N ALA A 102 1.83 1.88 -9.13
CA ALA A 102 1.39 3.18 -8.64
C ALA A 102 2.37 4.30 -9.03
N PHE A 103 3.67 4.02 -8.97
CA PHE A 103 4.68 4.94 -9.48
C PHE A 103 4.54 5.17 -10.99
N ALA A 104 4.40 4.11 -11.78
CA ALA A 104 4.27 4.22 -13.23
C ALA A 104 3.08 5.10 -13.63
N GLU A 105 1.95 4.93 -12.93
CA GLU A 105 0.76 5.74 -13.11
C GLU A 105 1.02 7.23 -12.79
N ARG A 106 1.69 7.57 -11.68
CA ARG A 106 2.07 8.97 -11.39
C ARG A 106 3.19 9.53 -12.25
N ALA A 107 4.06 8.69 -12.78
CA ALA A 107 5.12 9.11 -13.69
C ALA A 107 4.56 9.47 -15.07
N TRP A 108 3.47 8.82 -15.48
CA TRP A 108 2.85 8.98 -16.78
C TRP A 108 1.70 10.00 -16.78
N HIS A 109 0.82 9.93 -15.79
CA HIS A 109 -0.42 10.70 -15.74
C HIS A 109 -0.36 11.74 -14.63
N LYS A 110 -0.70 12.98 -14.99
CA LYS A 110 -1.01 14.04 -14.02
C LYS A 110 -2.51 13.98 -13.71
N ALA A 111 -2.86 13.59 -12.49
CA ALA A 111 -4.24 13.52 -12.07
C ALA A 111 -4.84 14.91 -11.79
N SER A 112 -6.16 15.06 -11.95
CA SER A 112 -6.84 16.35 -11.76
C SER A 112 -6.76 16.87 -10.33
N TRP A 113 -6.64 15.98 -9.35
CA TRP A 113 -6.54 16.34 -7.94
C TRP A 113 -5.16 16.95 -7.58
N GLU A 114 -4.15 16.81 -8.42
CA GLU A 114 -2.79 17.32 -8.16
C GLU A 114 -2.72 18.86 -8.16
N ASP A 115 -3.68 19.56 -8.77
CA ASP A 115 -3.75 21.03 -8.79
C ASP A 115 -4.81 21.59 -7.81
N LEU A 116 -5.52 20.72 -7.08
CA LEU A 116 -6.56 21.16 -6.15
C LEU A 116 -5.96 21.74 -4.86
N THR A 117 -6.13 23.04 -4.67
CA THR A 117 -5.64 23.76 -3.48
C THR A 117 -6.48 23.50 -2.24
N ASP A 118 -7.78 23.23 -2.40
CA ASP A 118 -8.65 22.81 -1.30
C ASP A 118 -8.29 21.39 -0.85
N VAL A 119 -7.84 21.26 0.40
CA VAL A 119 -7.34 20.00 0.96
C VAL A 119 -8.44 18.94 1.02
N ALA A 120 -9.62 19.30 1.49
CA ALA A 120 -10.72 18.35 1.66
C ALA A 120 -11.22 17.82 0.30
N GLN A 121 -11.29 18.69 -0.71
CA GLN A 121 -11.64 18.30 -2.06
C GLN A 121 -10.56 17.46 -2.71
N ARG A 122 -9.28 17.85 -2.57
CA ARG A 122 -8.14 17.08 -3.09
C ARG A 122 -8.12 15.67 -2.51
N ASP A 123 -8.21 15.53 -1.20
CA ASP A 123 -8.14 14.23 -0.53
C ASP A 123 -9.30 13.32 -0.94
N LYS A 124 -10.50 13.91 -1.13
CA LYS A 124 -11.67 13.19 -1.62
C LYS A 124 -11.49 12.68 -3.05
N GLU A 125 -10.99 13.51 -3.96
CA GLU A 125 -10.77 13.10 -5.35
C GLU A 125 -9.59 12.13 -5.49
N GLN A 126 -8.52 12.33 -4.72
CA GLN A 126 -7.40 11.38 -4.62
C GLN A 126 -7.87 10.01 -4.10
N GLN A 127 -8.72 9.99 -3.06
CA GLN A 127 -9.26 8.74 -2.51
C GLN A 127 -10.06 7.96 -3.56
N LYS A 128 -10.93 8.64 -4.32
CA LYS A 128 -11.70 8.00 -5.39
C LYS A 128 -10.81 7.45 -6.50
N ASP A 129 -9.78 8.20 -6.90
CA ASP A 129 -8.83 7.78 -7.92
C ASP A 129 -8.01 6.57 -7.45
N TRP A 130 -7.56 6.60 -6.19
CA TRP A 130 -6.90 5.48 -5.55
C TRP A 130 -7.79 4.23 -5.50
N GLU A 131 -9.06 4.35 -5.11
CA GLU A 131 -10.00 3.22 -5.09
C GLU A 131 -10.17 2.59 -6.47
N ARG A 132 -10.28 3.43 -7.51
CA ARG A 132 -10.35 2.98 -8.90
C ARG A 132 -9.06 2.26 -9.32
N PHE A 133 -7.91 2.86 -9.05
CA PHE A 133 -6.60 2.29 -9.35
C PHE A 133 -6.41 0.94 -8.63
N ALA A 134 -6.65 0.89 -7.33
CA ALA A 134 -6.52 -0.30 -6.52
C ALA A 134 -7.45 -1.44 -6.99
N ALA A 135 -8.67 -1.11 -7.42
CA ALA A 135 -9.59 -2.09 -8.00
C ALA A 135 -9.12 -2.63 -9.35
N ILE A 136 -8.50 -1.80 -10.20
CA ILE A 136 -7.90 -2.26 -11.47
C ILE A 136 -6.73 -3.20 -11.20
N VAL A 137 -5.84 -2.82 -10.28
CA VAL A 137 -4.70 -3.64 -9.89
C VAL A 137 -5.16 -4.98 -9.31
N GLY A 138 -6.08 -4.95 -8.35
CA GLY A 138 -6.57 -6.15 -7.67
C GLY A 138 -7.43 -7.09 -8.52
N LYS A 139 -8.08 -6.60 -9.58
CA LYS A 139 -8.96 -7.42 -10.44
C LYS A 139 -8.30 -7.86 -11.74
N GLY A 140 -7.10 -7.40 -12.06
CA GLY A 140 -6.46 -7.71 -13.34
C GLY A 140 -4.94 -7.66 -13.32
N GLU A 141 -4.33 -6.53 -12.92
CA GLU A 141 -2.87 -6.39 -13.10
C GLU A 141 -2.05 -7.32 -12.21
N LEU A 142 -2.52 -7.66 -11.01
CA LEU A 142 -1.83 -8.64 -10.17
C LEU A 142 -1.83 -10.03 -10.79
N GLU A 143 -2.95 -10.47 -11.37
CA GLU A 143 -3.05 -11.76 -12.07
C GLU A 143 -2.16 -11.76 -13.32
N ARG A 144 -2.09 -10.63 -14.04
CA ARG A 144 -1.19 -10.46 -15.18
C ARG A 144 0.28 -10.55 -14.77
N LEU A 145 0.69 -9.86 -13.71
CA LEU A 145 2.04 -9.97 -13.14
C LEU A 145 2.36 -11.43 -12.78
N GLU A 146 1.40 -12.15 -12.21
CA GLU A 146 1.54 -13.57 -11.89
C GLU A 146 1.77 -14.42 -13.14
N SER A 147 1.02 -14.18 -14.23
CA SER A 147 1.19 -14.90 -15.50
C SER A 147 2.55 -14.68 -16.15
N GLU A 148 3.20 -13.55 -15.87
CA GLU A 148 4.55 -13.21 -16.33
C GLU A 148 5.65 -13.69 -15.35
N GLY A 149 5.28 -14.44 -14.31
CA GLY A 149 6.23 -14.99 -13.32
C GLY A 149 6.74 -13.97 -12.30
N VAL A 150 6.06 -12.83 -12.14
CA VAL A 150 6.44 -11.81 -11.14
C VAL A 150 5.90 -12.21 -9.77
N GLU A 151 6.82 -12.43 -8.83
CA GLU A 151 6.50 -12.80 -7.45
C GLU A 151 6.28 -11.55 -6.58
N TYR A 152 5.25 -10.77 -6.93
CA TYR A 152 4.88 -9.53 -6.23
C TYR A 152 4.52 -9.77 -4.75
N ARG A 153 4.62 -8.73 -3.93
CA ARG A 153 4.21 -8.78 -2.51
C ARG A 153 2.70 -8.99 -2.39
N LEU A 154 2.31 -10.01 -1.62
CA LEU A 154 0.93 -10.24 -1.21
C LEU A 154 0.65 -9.47 0.09
N ASP A 155 -0.13 -8.40 0.01
CA ASP A 155 -0.56 -7.63 1.18
C ASP A 155 -1.33 -8.53 2.16
N PRO A 156 -0.94 -8.58 3.44
CA PRO A 156 -1.76 -9.19 4.48
C PRO A 156 -3.12 -8.49 4.53
N PRO A 157 -4.23 -9.23 4.70
CA PRO A 157 -5.54 -8.63 4.75
C PRO A 157 -5.77 -7.95 6.10
N GLY A 158 -6.54 -6.86 6.10
CA GLY A 158 -7.13 -6.32 7.32
C GLY A 158 -8.39 -7.12 7.65
N ALA A 159 -8.60 -7.41 8.94
CA ALA A 159 -9.78 -8.15 9.36
C ALA A 159 -10.26 -7.69 10.74
N ARG A 160 -11.58 -7.73 10.94
CA ARG A 160 -12.23 -7.42 12.22
C ARG A 160 -13.54 -8.18 12.38
N PHE A 161 -14.03 -8.26 13.61
CA PHE A 161 -15.39 -8.67 13.89
C PHE A 161 -16.31 -7.44 13.97
N SER A 162 -17.49 -7.57 13.38
CA SER A 162 -18.57 -6.58 13.44
C SER A 162 -19.87 -7.33 13.72
N ASN A 163 -20.40 -7.26 14.95
CA ASN A 163 -21.58 -8.01 15.38
C ASN A 163 -21.49 -9.53 15.06
N SER A 164 -20.36 -10.16 15.42
CA SER A 164 -20.05 -11.57 15.14
C SER A 164 -19.94 -11.93 13.64
N ILE A 165 -19.86 -10.95 12.75
CA ILE A 165 -19.56 -11.13 11.33
C ILE A 165 -18.09 -10.83 11.11
N LEU A 166 -17.38 -11.75 10.44
CA LEU A 166 -16.01 -11.54 10.01
C LEU A 166 -16.00 -10.64 8.77
N GLU A 167 -15.42 -9.45 8.92
CA GLU A 167 -15.16 -8.52 7.82
C GLU A 167 -13.67 -8.59 7.48
N ILE A 168 -13.36 -8.87 6.21
CA ILE A 168 -11.99 -8.89 5.69
C ILE A 168 -11.90 -7.90 4.53
N ASN A 169 -10.86 -7.07 4.52
CA ASN A 169 -10.52 -6.21 3.40
C ASN A 169 -9.08 -6.43 2.93
N THR A 170 -8.79 -5.93 1.74
CA THR A 170 -7.45 -5.90 1.15
C THR A 170 -7.18 -4.50 0.61
N VAL A 171 -5.90 -4.15 0.50
CA VAL A 171 -5.46 -2.92 -0.18
C VAL A 171 -5.90 -2.93 -1.65
N PHE A 172 -5.91 -4.10 -2.29
CA PHE A 172 -6.30 -4.31 -3.68
C PHE A 172 -7.58 -5.16 -3.75
N PRO A 173 -8.77 -4.54 -3.92
CA PRO A 173 -10.02 -5.26 -4.04
C PRO A 173 -10.00 -6.25 -5.21
N GLY A 174 -10.32 -7.51 -4.94
CA GLY A 174 -10.23 -8.60 -5.92
C GLY A 174 -9.15 -9.63 -5.61
N LEU A 175 -8.13 -9.24 -4.82
CA LEU A 175 -7.11 -10.17 -4.34
C LEU A 175 -7.76 -11.28 -3.48
N PRO A 176 -7.54 -12.57 -3.80
CA PRO A 176 -8.10 -13.67 -3.03
C PRO A 176 -7.64 -13.64 -1.57
N THR A 177 -8.58 -13.86 -0.65
CA THR A 177 -8.31 -13.97 0.79
C THR A 177 -8.86 -15.25 1.37
N GLU A 178 -8.18 -15.74 2.40
CA GLU A 178 -8.52 -16.97 3.10
C GLU A 178 -8.55 -16.71 4.60
N TYR A 179 -9.41 -17.44 5.30
CA TYR A 179 -9.45 -17.47 6.76
C TYR A 179 -9.35 -18.90 7.29
N SER A 180 -8.92 -19.04 8.54
CA SER A 180 -8.84 -20.31 9.25
C SER A 180 -9.45 -20.20 10.64
N LEU A 181 -10.31 -21.16 10.98
CA LEU A 181 -10.99 -21.27 12.27
C LEU A 181 -10.32 -22.27 13.22
N ASN A 182 -9.33 -23.03 12.72
CA ASN A 182 -8.67 -24.13 13.43
C ASN A 182 -7.14 -23.92 13.47
N GLN A 183 -6.73 -22.68 13.75
CA GLN A 183 -5.32 -22.29 13.93
C GLN A 183 -4.41 -22.71 12.76
N GLY A 184 -4.93 -22.62 11.52
CA GLY A 184 -4.18 -22.85 10.30
C GLY A 184 -4.20 -24.29 9.77
N ALA A 185 -4.91 -25.21 10.43
CA ALA A 185 -5.02 -26.60 9.96
C ALA A 185 -5.82 -26.72 8.65
N SER A 186 -6.84 -25.90 8.45
CA SER A 186 -7.54 -25.73 7.17
C SER A 186 -7.87 -24.27 6.90
N TRP A 187 -8.00 -23.94 5.62
CA TRP A 187 -8.24 -22.58 5.13
C TRP A 187 -9.45 -22.56 4.20
N GLU A 188 -10.32 -21.57 4.40
CA GLU A 188 -11.51 -21.35 3.61
C GLU A 188 -11.39 -20.03 2.85
N LYS A 189 -11.86 -19.99 1.60
CA LYS A 189 -11.88 -18.76 0.80
C LYS A 189 -12.91 -17.80 1.36
N TYR A 190 -12.51 -16.56 1.61
CA TYR A 190 -13.42 -15.51 2.03
C TYR A 190 -14.24 -15.01 0.84
N ASN A 191 -15.55 -14.81 1.05
CA ASN A 191 -16.43 -14.18 0.09
C ASN A 191 -17.18 -13.02 0.75
N PRO A 192 -16.88 -11.76 0.40
CA PRO A 192 -17.51 -10.60 1.03
C PRO A 192 -19.02 -10.51 0.78
N LYS A 193 -19.57 -11.21 -0.22
CA LYS A 193 -21.01 -11.28 -0.48
C LYS A 193 -21.75 -12.24 0.44
N ILE A 194 -21.02 -13.11 1.14
CA ILE A 194 -21.59 -14.11 2.05
C ILE A 194 -21.27 -13.68 3.47
N THR A 195 -22.31 -13.32 4.24
CA THR A 195 -22.16 -12.98 5.65
C THR A 195 -21.58 -14.18 6.40
N THR A 196 -20.30 -14.10 6.78
CA THR A 196 -19.62 -15.17 7.50
C THR A 196 -19.84 -14.93 9.01
N LYS A 197 -20.97 -15.39 9.53
CA LYS A 197 -21.27 -15.35 10.97
C LYS A 197 -20.42 -16.39 11.69
N LEU A 198 -19.55 -15.95 12.58
CA LEU A 198 -18.65 -16.80 13.34
C LEU A 198 -18.90 -16.55 14.82
N SER A 199 -19.87 -17.28 15.39
CA SER A 199 -20.29 -17.09 16.77
C SER A 199 -19.33 -17.71 17.80
N ASN A 200 -18.45 -18.64 17.39
CA ASN A 200 -17.71 -19.51 18.31
C ASN A 200 -16.19 -19.51 18.14
N ALA A 201 -15.63 -18.72 17.22
CA ALA A 201 -14.17 -18.66 17.01
C ALA A 201 -13.58 -17.52 17.86
N SER A 202 -12.77 -17.86 18.87
CA SER A 202 -12.07 -16.89 19.72
C SER A 202 -10.92 -16.20 19.00
N LYS A 203 -10.23 -16.92 18.12
CA LYS A 203 -9.10 -16.44 17.32
C LYS A 203 -9.21 -16.97 15.90
N ILE A 204 -9.19 -16.06 14.94
CA ILE A 204 -9.21 -16.36 13.50
C ILE A 204 -7.87 -15.97 12.90
N LEU A 205 -7.39 -16.80 11.99
CA LEU A 205 -6.23 -16.46 11.17
C LEU A 205 -6.71 -16.05 9.78
N VAL A 206 -6.11 -15.01 9.21
CA VAL A 206 -6.42 -14.53 7.87
C VAL A 206 -5.13 -14.35 7.06
N ARG A 207 -5.20 -14.56 5.76
CA ARG A 207 -4.11 -14.30 4.81
C ARG A 207 -4.67 -14.01 3.42
N SER A 208 -3.88 -13.34 2.58
CA SER A 208 -4.16 -13.25 1.15
C SER A 208 -3.45 -14.36 0.39
N SER A 209 -3.89 -14.60 -0.84
CA SER A 209 -3.41 -15.64 -1.73
C SER A 209 -3.17 -15.09 -3.13
N SER A 210 -2.18 -15.63 -3.84
CA SER A 210 -2.07 -15.52 -5.30
C SER A 210 -3.31 -16.11 -5.98
N PHE A 211 -3.53 -15.75 -7.24
CA PHE A 211 -4.70 -16.20 -8.00
C PHE A 211 -4.64 -17.69 -8.28
N ASP A 212 -3.45 -18.23 -8.54
CA ASP A 212 -3.19 -19.67 -8.69
C ASP A 212 -3.21 -20.46 -7.36
N GLY A 213 -3.28 -19.76 -6.23
CA GLY A 213 -3.32 -20.37 -4.89
C GLY A 213 -1.97 -20.85 -4.34
N LYS A 214 -0.86 -20.71 -5.07
CA LYS A 214 0.46 -21.23 -4.69
C LYS A 214 1.21 -20.38 -3.68
N ARG A 215 1.05 -19.06 -3.72
CA ARG A 215 1.71 -18.10 -2.81
C ARG A 215 0.70 -17.53 -1.84
N LYS A 216 1.14 -17.25 -0.62
CA LYS A 216 0.31 -16.68 0.46
C LYS A 216 1.04 -15.49 1.09
N SER A 217 0.28 -14.51 1.59
CA SER A 217 0.86 -13.52 2.50
C SER A 217 1.25 -14.16 3.83
N ARG A 218 1.96 -13.39 4.66
CA ARG A 218 2.02 -13.67 6.10
C ARG A 218 0.61 -13.75 6.69
N VAL A 219 0.50 -14.50 7.78
CA VAL A 219 -0.76 -14.75 8.49
C VAL A 219 -0.96 -13.66 9.54
N VAL A 220 -2.15 -13.07 9.55
CA VAL A 220 -2.57 -12.13 10.59
C VAL A 220 -3.60 -12.82 11.47
N SER A 221 -3.48 -12.64 12.78
CA SER A 221 -4.48 -13.13 13.73
C SER A 221 -5.44 -12.03 14.16
N VAL A 222 -6.72 -12.34 14.21
CA VAL A 222 -7.77 -11.47 14.73
C VAL A 222 -8.47 -12.17 15.87
N GLU A 223 -8.59 -11.49 17.00
CA GLU A 223 -9.31 -11.97 18.16
C GLU A 223 -10.73 -11.42 18.15
N ASN A 224 -11.69 -12.24 18.55
CA ASN A 224 -13.06 -11.79 18.75
C ASN A 224 -13.16 -11.14 20.12
N SER A 225 -13.11 -9.81 20.16
CA SER A 225 -13.38 -9.04 21.37
C SER A 225 -14.87 -9.09 21.68
N ASN A 226 -15.29 -10.10 22.45
CA ASN A 226 -16.60 -10.10 23.10
C ASN A 226 -16.62 -9.09 24.26
#